data_AF-A0A9D2HZ11-F1
#
_entry.id   AF-A0A9D2HZ11-F1
#
_cell.length_a   1.000
_cell.length_b   1.000
_cell.length_c   1.000
_cell.angle_alpha   90.00
_cell.angle_beta   90.00
_cell.angle_gamma   90.00
#
_symmetry.space_group_name_H-M   'P 1'
#
loop_
_entity.id
_entity.type
_entity.pdbx_description
1 polymer ?
#
loop_
_entity_poly.entity_id
_entity_poly.type
_entity_poly.pdbx_seq_one_letter_code
_entity_poly.pdbx_strand_id
1 'polypeptide(L)'
;MKTKLSFLAACSFMLCTLFLVACDNGEEALTIWDYSPVVCYVAVEDAEGHDLLDPQTEGNILGQDIKADFMGDTYELNAEVVQTRYYLARFTGLQLVYGGDEERYYLRFGELAGENTYENEPLTLHWGDGSTDVITVYNRLLIHAQDDHEIVRRFSLNQGPEQESDLLTVTRAAGDTPVLNGAPWQLDDVSPVVDATLADEITDSLAKLPFGAGTGFRLEFPDGRIEAGQTGTLAITSPDGTSVQSEMTVKQVLSEENFNFYRQASDEQKAVYEDYEIPYFYFYMLCEAAFGEADDAPRTYHVFAVRTDAEPYYELWLCEDLTASFQALYPDETVNRAGRLLKGQLLLAE
;
A
#
# COMPACT_ATOMS: atom_id res chain seq x y z
N MET A 1 14.28 84.67 -53.56
CA MET A 1 14.60 83.23 -53.59
C MET A 1 15.22 82.69 -52.29
N LYS A 2 15.92 83.48 -51.47
CA LYS A 2 16.59 82.98 -50.25
C LYS A 2 15.65 82.61 -49.09
N THR A 3 14.45 83.18 -48.99
CA THR A 3 13.49 82.94 -47.90
C THR A 3 12.62 81.70 -48.05
N LYS A 4 12.44 81.18 -49.28
CA LYS A 4 11.67 79.93 -49.51
C LYS A 4 12.52 78.67 -49.27
N LEU A 5 13.85 78.78 -49.42
CA LEU A 5 14.80 77.69 -49.21
C LEU A 5 15.04 77.43 -47.71
N SER A 6 15.02 78.48 -46.88
CA SER A 6 15.14 78.36 -45.42
C SER A 6 13.90 77.76 -44.76
N PHE A 7 12.71 78.00 -45.33
CA PHE A 7 11.46 77.41 -44.83
C PHE A 7 11.37 75.91 -45.14
N LEU A 8 11.83 75.48 -46.33
CA LEU A 8 11.89 74.06 -46.70
C LEU A 8 12.94 73.29 -45.87
N ALA A 9 14.10 73.90 -45.61
CA ALA A 9 15.13 73.30 -44.76
C ALA A 9 14.69 73.19 -43.29
N ALA A 10 13.97 74.20 -42.77
CA ALA A 10 13.41 74.15 -41.42
C ALA A 10 12.30 73.09 -41.29
N CYS A 11 11.42 72.95 -42.29
CA CYS A 11 10.40 71.90 -42.30
C CYS A 11 11.00 70.50 -42.47
N SER A 12 12.08 70.34 -43.25
CA SER A 12 12.77 69.05 -43.39
C SER A 12 13.53 68.67 -42.11
N PHE A 13 14.14 69.63 -41.39
CA PHE A 13 14.81 69.36 -40.12
C PHE A 13 13.80 69.02 -39.01
N MET A 14 12.64 69.70 -38.99
CA MET A 14 11.54 69.42 -38.06
C MET A 14 10.84 68.07 -38.34
N LEU A 15 10.77 67.67 -39.62
CA LEU A 15 10.27 66.34 -40.03
C LEU A 15 11.29 65.23 -39.74
N CYS A 16 12.59 65.49 -39.88
CA CYS A 16 13.65 64.55 -39.49
C CYS A 16 13.74 64.34 -37.97
N THR A 17 13.44 65.37 -37.14
CA THR A 17 13.35 65.20 -35.69
C THR A 17 12.11 64.43 -35.23
N LEU A 18 11.07 64.34 -36.07
CA LEU A 18 9.89 63.50 -35.81
C LEU A 18 10.12 62.00 -36.11
N PHE A 19 11.19 61.65 -36.84
CA PHE A 19 11.57 60.26 -37.09
C PHE A 19 12.71 59.74 -36.19
N LEU A 20 13.37 60.63 -35.42
CA LEU A 20 14.46 60.27 -34.50
C LEU A 20 14.03 60.24 -33.03
N VAL A 21 12.77 60.57 -32.73
CA VAL A 21 12.12 60.31 -31.44
C VAL A 21 11.05 59.24 -31.65
N ALA A 22 11.43 58.12 -32.27
CA ALA A 22 10.87 56.87 -31.81
C ALA A 22 11.58 56.62 -30.49
N CYS A 23 10.93 56.99 -29.38
CA CYS A 23 11.32 56.45 -28.09
C CYS A 23 11.34 54.94 -28.28
N ASP A 24 12.50 54.33 -28.12
CA ASP A 24 12.58 52.92 -27.78
C ASP A 24 11.74 52.79 -26.50
N ASN A 25 10.50 52.33 -26.64
CA ASN A 25 9.63 52.04 -25.52
C ASN A 25 10.13 50.73 -24.90
N GLY A 26 11.41 50.72 -24.49
CA GLY A 26 12.12 49.63 -23.85
C GLY A 26 11.61 49.37 -22.44
N GLU A 27 10.30 49.40 -22.26
CA GLU A 27 9.66 48.42 -21.41
C GLU A 27 9.53 47.18 -22.30
N GLU A 28 10.59 46.36 -22.35
CA GLU A 28 10.38 44.96 -22.71
C GLU A 28 9.26 44.49 -21.78
N ALA A 29 8.08 44.24 -22.34
CA ALA A 29 6.97 43.73 -21.57
C ALA A 29 7.50 42.50 -20.84
N LEU A 30 7.52 42.54 -19.51
CA LEU A 30 7.90 41.40 -18.71
C LEU A 30 6.84 40.32 -18.97
N THR A 31 7.09 39.45 -19.94
CA THR A 31 6.24 38.30 -20.23
C THR A 31 6.40 37.34 -19.04
N ILE A 32 5.37 37.31 -18.19
CA ILE A 32 5.27 36.35 -17.10
C ILE A 32 4.60 35.10 -17.69
N TRP A 33 5.36 34.01 -17.74
CA TRP A 33 4.85 32.71 -18.17
C TRP A 33 4.19 32.01 -16.99
N ASP A 34 2.93 31.59 -17.18
CA ASP A 34 2.17 30.79 -16.22
C ASP A 34 2.28 29.32 -16.62
N TYR A 35 3.04 28.55 -15.87
CA TYR A 35 3.25 27.13 -16.12
C TYR A 35 2.30 26.33 -15.23
N SER A 36 1.46 25.50 -15.86
CA SER A 36 0.52 24.65 -15.13
C SER A 36 1.28 23.82 -14.08
N PRO A 37 0.84 23.82 -12.81
CA PRO A 37 1.51 23.06 -11.76
C PRO A 37 1.57 21.56 -12.10
N VAL A 38 2.53 20.87 -11.51
CA VAL A 38 2.55 19.40 -11.52
C VAL A 38 1.66 18.95 -10.36
N VAL A 39 0.64 18.15 -10.67
CA VAL A 39 -0.26 17.53 -9.70
C VAL A 39 -0.34 16.06 -10.05
N CYS A 40 -0.36 15.18 -9.05
CA CYS A 40 -0.65 13.76 -9.24
C CYS A 40 -2.01 13.48 -8.63
N TYR A 41 -2.92 12.88 -9.40
CA TYR A 41 -4.17 12.33 -8.92
C TYR A 41 -4.08 10.82 -8.91
N VAL A 42 -4.57 10.20 -7.84
CA VAL A 42 -4.56 8.76 -7.67
C VAL A 42 -5.97 8.30 -7.32
N ALA A 43 -6.58 7.56 -8.22
CA ALA A 43 -7.75 6.75 -7.93
C ALA A 43 -7.29 5.46 -7.25
N VAL A 44 -8.00 5.02 -6.22
CA VAL A 44 -7.71 3.75 -5.56
C VAL A 44 -8.96 2.88 -5.65
N GLU A 45 -8.80 1.70 -6.21
CA GLU A 45 -9.90 0.79 -6.51
C GLU A 45 -9.63 -0.61 -6.00
N ASP A 46 -10.70 -1.36 -5.70
CA ASP A 46 -10.61 -2.81 -5.58
C ASP A 46 -10.52 -3.50 -6.95
N ALA A 47 -10.45 -4.84 -6.96
CA ALA A 47 -10.35 -5.61 -8.19
C ALA A 47 -11.64 -5.56 -9.04
N GLU A 48 -12.76 -5.22 -8.41
CA GLU A 48 -14.09 -5.05 -9.00
C GLU A 48 -14.31 -3.61 -9.52
N GLY A 49 -13.40 -2.69 -9.18
CA GLY A 49 -13.42 -1.29 -9.60
C GLY A 49 -14.16 -0.35 -8.65
N HIS A 50 -14.47 -0.77 -7.41
CA HIS A 50 -15.09 0.10 -6.41
C HIS A 50 -14.06 1.07 -5.82
N ASP A 51 -14.47 2.33 -5.61
CA ASP A 51 -13.61 3.39 -5.09
C ASP A 51 -13.31 3.20 -3.59
N LEU A 52 -12.08 2.80 -3.25
CA LEU A 52 -11.65 2.56 -1.88
C LEU A 52 -11.35 3.86 -1.10
N LEU A 53 -11.39 5.01 -1.76
CA LEU A 53 -11.31 6.32 -1.12
C LEU A 53 -12.69 6.93 -0.84
N ASP A 54 -13.77 6.29 -1.29
CA ASP A 54 -15.13 6.71 -0.95
C ASP A 54 -15.48 6.22 0.46
N PRO A 55 -15.80 7.12 1.42
CA PRO A 55 -16.28 6.74 2.75
C PRO A 55 -17.54 5.87 2.76
N GLN A 56 -18.29 5.83 1.65
CA GLN A 56 -19.48 4.98 1.48
C GLN A 56 -19.15 3.58 0.94
N THR A 57 -17.95 3.38 0.39
CA THR A 57 -17.50 2.04 -0.02
C THR A 57 -17.20 1.21 1.22
N GLU A 58 -17.77 0.01 1.26
CA GLU A 58 -17.50 -0.98 2.30
C GLU A 58 -16.04 -1.44 2.19
N GLY A 59 -15.29 -1.49 3.29
CA GLY A 59 -13.85 -1.78 3.28
C GLY A 59 -12.97 -0.66 2.71
N ASN A 60 -13.42 0.60 2.75
CA ASN A 60 -12.60 1.74 2.34
C ASN A 60 -11.33 1.87 3.21
N ILE A 61 -10.28 2.45 2.65
CA ILE A 61 -8.95 2.52 3.28
C ILE A 61 -8.71 3.81 4.07
N LEU A 62 -9.71 4.69 4.21
CA LEU A 62 -9.55 6.01 4.81
C LEU A 62 -9.20 5.98 6.32
N GLY A 63 -9.38 4.83 6.97
CA GLY A 63 -8.97 4.61 8.37
C GLY A 63 -7.49 4.29 8.55
N GLN A 64 -6.74 4.07 7.47
CA GLN A 64 -5.32 3.71 7.52
C GLN A 64 -4.40 4.95 7.57
N ASP A 65 -3.15 4.77 8.01
CA ASP A 65 -2.11 5.81 8.05
C ASP A 65 -1.53 6.09 6.66
N ILE A 66 -2.37 6.63 5.77
CA ILE A 66 -1.99 6.96 4.40
C ILE A 66 -1.12 8.23 4.38
N LYS A 67 0.06 8.11 3.78
CA LYS A 67 1.02 9.22 3.63
C LYS A 67 1.85 9.10 2.36
N ALA A 68 2.56 10.17 2.03
CA ALA A 68 3.43 10.22 0.87
C ALA A 68 4.83 10.73 1.23
N ASP A 69 5.86 10.06 0.72
CA ASP A 69 7.23 10.55 0.77
C ASP A 69 7.62 11.11 -0.60
N PHE A 70 8.17 12.33 -0.61
CA PHE A 70 8.64 12.97 -1.84
C PHE A 70 9.82 13.88 -1.53
N MET A 71 10.92 13.72 -2.27
CA MET A 71 12.12 14.56 -2.18
C MET A 71 12.71 14.66 -0.75
N GLY A 72 12.51 13.63 0.08
CA GLY A 72 13.05 13.54 1.44
C GLY A 72 12.12 14.05 2.55
N ASP A 73 10.93 14.52 2.21
CA ASP A 73 9.90 14.94 3.17
C ASP A 73 8.70 13.98 3.14
N THR A 74 8.06 13.80 4.30
CA THR A 74 6.84 12.99 4.49
C THR A 74 5.62 13.90 4.62
N TYR A 75 4.55 13.53 3.94
CA TYR A 75 3.29 14.27 3.83
C TYR A 75 2.12 13.40 4.25
N GLU A 76 1.60 13.64 5.45
CA GLU A 76 0.41 12.96 5.98
C GLU A 76 -0.85 13.36 5.19
N LEU A 77 -1.77 12.41 5.00
CA LEU A 77 -3.05 12.67 4.35
C LEU A 77 -3.83 13.77 5.09
N ASN A 78 -4.25 14.81 4.35
CA ASN A 78 -5.04 15.93 4.86
C ASN A 78 -4.35 16.74 5.97
N ALA A 79 -3.02 16.74 6.03
CA ALA A 79 -2.27 17.59 6.96
C ALA A 79 -2.68 19.07 6.83
N GLU A 80 -2.77 19.77 7.98
CA GLU A 80 -3.17 21.18 8.01
C GLU A 80 -2.17 22.06 7.23
N VAL A 81 -2.69 22.78 6.23
CA VAL A 81 -1.91 23.76 5.49
C VAL A 81 -2.10 25.15 6.10
N VAL A 82 -1.09 25.65 6.83
CA VAL A 82 -1.13 26.99 7.43
C VAL A 82 -1.03 28.06 6.34
N GLN A 83 -2.09 28.87 6.18
CA GLN A 83 -2.19 29.88 5.12
C GLN A 83 -1.87 31.31 5.59
N THR A 84 -1.19 32.05 4.71
CA THR A 84 -1.21 33.52 4.69
C THR A 84 -1.81 33.98 3.35
N ARG A 85 -2.52 35.11 3.33
CA ARG A 85 -3.57 35.51 2.36
C ARG A 85 -3.14 35.81 0.90
N TYR A 86 -2.42 34.93 0.19
CA TYR A 86 -1.99 35.19 -1.20
C TYR A 86 -2.34 34.04 -2.18
N TYR A 87 -2.66 34.37 -3.44
CA TYR A 87 -3.19 33.46 -4.48
C TYR A 87 -2.07 33.09 -5.49
N LEU A 88 -1.35 32.00 -5.25
CA LEU A 88 -0.35 31.36 -6.12
C LEU A 88 -0.57 29.84 -6.06
N ALA A 89 0.01 29.07 -6.99
CA ALA A 89 0.02 27.61 -6.94
C ALA A 89 0.48 27.13 -5.54
N ARG A 90 -0.32 26.28 -4.91
CA ARG A 90 -0.16 25.93 -3.49
C ARG A 90 0.22 24.47 -3.36
N PHE A 91 1.44 24.24 -2.89
CA PHE A 91 1.81 22.93 -2.41
C PHE A 91 1.01 22.62 -1.14
N THR A 92 0.20 21.57 -1.21
CA THR A 92 -0.70 21.10 -0.15
C THR A 92 -0.33 19.71 0.36
N GLY A 93 0.80 19.14 -0.09
CA GLY A 93 1.16 17.77 0.21
C GLY A 93 0.13 16.80 -0.36
N LEU A 94 -0.23 15.79 0.44
CA LEU A 94 -1.22 14.77 0.11
C LEU A 94 -2.60 15.15 0.67
N GLN A 95 -3.60 15.22 -0.19
CA GLN A 95 -4.98 15.59 0.17
C GLN A 95 -5.98 14.59 -0.41
N LEU A 96 -7.02 14.26 0.34
CA LEU A 96 -8.21 13.59 -0.17
C LEU A 96 -9.11 14.65 -0.81
N VAL A 97 -9.43 14.47 -2.09
CA VAL A 97 -10.32 15.37 -2.83
C VAL A 97 -11.46 14.60 -3.46
N TYR A 98 -12.60 15.25 -3.58
CA TYR A 98 -13.76 14.74 -4.31
C TYR A 98 -14.01 15.63 -5.53
N GLY A 99 -14.17 15.06 -6.71
CA GLY A 99 -14.43 15.83 -7.93
C GLY A 99 -14.20 15.06 -9.22
N GLY A 100 -13.81 15.79 -10.27
CA GLY A 100 -13.63 15.23 -11.61
C GLY A 100 -14.95 14.97 -12.35
N ASP A 101 -14.84 14.53 -13.61
CA ASP A 101 -16.00 14.19 -14.45
C ASP A 101 -16.71 12.91 -13.97
N GLU A 102 -16.03 12.08 -13.19
CA GLU A 102 -16.55 10.83 -12.61
C GLU A 102 -17.19 11.00 -11.23
N GLU A 103 -17.18 12.21 -10.65
CA GLU A 103 -17.74 12.53 -9.33
C GLU A 103 -17.30 11.52 -8.24
N ARG A 104 -15.99 11.33 -8.09
CA ARG A 104 -15.38 10.33 -7.19
C ARG A 104 -14.23 10.89 -6.34
N TYR A 105 -13.69 10.07 -5.43
CA TYR A 105 -12.59 10.45 -4.56
C TYR A 105 -11.22 10.13 -5.19
N TYR A 106 -10.25 11.00 -4.91
CA TYR A 106 -8.86 10.85 -5.34
C TYR A 106 -7.92 11.27 -4.23
N LEU A 107 -6.74 10.64 -4.16
CA LEU A 107 -5.59 11.27 -3.52
C LEU A 107 -4.99 12.27 -4.49
N ARG A 108 -4.74 13.48 -4.01
CA ARG A 108 -4.11 14.56 -4.75
C ARG A 108 -2.78 14.90 -4.08
N PHE A 109 -1.68 14.77 -4.82
CA PHE A 109 -0.37 15.22 -4.39
C PHE A 109 0.08 16.44 -5.19
N GLY A 110 0.57 17.47 -4.50
CA GLY A 110 0.99 18.74 -5.10
C GLY A 110 0.28 19.93 -4.46
N GLU A 111 0.20 21.11 -5.08
CA GLU A 111 0.76 21.49 -6.38
C GLU A 111 2.27 21.69 -6.32
N LEU A 112 2.99 20.98 -7.17
CA LEU A 112 4.42 21.19 -7.38
C LEU A 112 4.62 22.27 -8.47
N ALA A 113 5.71 23.02 -8.38
CA ALA A 113 6.04 24.06 -9.34
C ALA A 113 6.21 23.48 -10.76
N GLY A 114 5.48 24.03 -11.73
CA GLY A 114 5.39 23.52 -13.11
C GLY A 114 6.65 23.79 -13.94
N GLU A 115 7.41 24.81 -13.55
CA GLU A 115 8.68 25.22 -14.16
C GLU A 115 9.88 24.39 -13.67
N ASN A 116 9.74 23.72 -12.53
CA ASN A 116 10.83 22.95 -11.93
C ASN A 116 11.10 21.68 -12.74
N THR A 117 12.37 21.28 -12.80
CA THR A 117 12.73 19.97 -13.37
C THR A 117 12.65 18.91 -12.28
N TYR A 118 11.91 17.83 -12.56
CA TYR A 118 11.88 16.60 -11.78
C TYR A 118 12.38 15.48 -12.69
N GLU A 119 13.54 14.88 -12.39
CA GLU A 119 14.16 13.86 -13.25
C GLU A 119 13.84 12.45 -12.71
N ASN A 120 12.59 12.01 -12.93
CA ASN A 120 12.09 10.72 -12.43
C ASN A 120 12.11 10.63 -10.90
N GLU A 121 11.63 11.68 -10.25
CA GLU A 121 11.59 11.73 -8.78
C GLU A 121 10.54 10.76 -8.25
N PRO A 122 10.87 9.90 -7.26
CA PRO A 122 9.92 8.98 -6.68
C PRO A 122 9.01 9.72 -5.70
N LEU A 123 7.70 9.63 -5.95
CA LEU A 123 6.64 9.88 -4.99
C LEU A 123 6.17 8.53 -4.45
N THR A 124 6.54 8.20 -3.22
CA THR A 124 6.16 6.92 -2.61
C THR A 124 4.92 7.11 -1.76
N LEU A 125 3.85 6.41 -2.09
CA LEU A 125 2.64 6.31 -1.29
C LEU A 125 2.81 5.16 -0.30
N HIS A 126 2.60 5.47 0.97
CA HIS A 126 2.51 4.51 2.06
C HIS A 126 1.05 4.40 2.47
N TRP A 127 0.54 3.18 2.55
CA TRP A 127 -0.89 2.96 2.77
C TRP A 127 -1.25 2.75 4.24
N GLY A 128 -0.27 2.59 5.12
CA GLY A 128 -0.48 2.31 6.54
C GLY A 128 -0.58 0.82 6.87
N ASP A 129 -0.73 -0.05 5.86
CA ASP A 129 -0.69 -1.51 6.00
C ASP A 129 0.71 -2.11 5.81
N GLY A 130 1.73 -1.27 5.61
CA GLY A 130 3.13 -1.68 5.36
C GLY A 130 3.46 -1.88 3.88
N SER A 131 2.48 -1.87 2.99
CA SER A 131 2.73 -1.83 1.54
C SER A 131 2.91 -0.40 1.04
N THR A 132 3.48 -0.29 -0.17
CA THR A 132 3.74 0.99 -0.82
C THR A 132 3.52 0.91 -2.32
N ASP A 133 3.12 2.02 -2.92
CA ASP A 133 3.11 2.23 -4.36
C ASP A 133 4.03 3.40 -4.71
N VAL A 134 4.73 3.35 -5.85
CA VAL A 134 5.69 4.39 -6.25
C VAL A 134 5.24 5.02 -7.56
N ILE A 135 4.98 6.32 -7.53
CA ILE A 135 4.74 7.15 -8.71
C ILE A 135 6.05 7.83 -9.08
N THR A 136 6.56 7.55 -10.27
CA THR A 136 7.74 8.26 -10.81
C THR A 136 7.28 9.54 -11.50
N VAL A 137 7.75 10.69 -11.05
CA VAL A 137 7.38 12.00 -11.57
C VAL A 137 8.49 12.55 -12.47
N TYR A 138 8.18 12.75 -13.75
CA TYR A 138 9.04 13.46 -14.69
C TYR A 138 8.37 14.77 -15.12
N ASN A 139 9.07 15.89 -14.95
CA ASN A 139 8.67 17.19 -15.49
C ASN A 139 9.91 17.93 -15.97
N ARG A 140 9.82 18.51 -17.17
CA ARG A 140 10.90 19.35 -17.69
C ARG A 140 10.35 20.45 -18.56
N LEU A 141 10.66 21.69 -18.20
CA LEU A 141 10.49 22.85 -19.06
C LEU A 141 11.65 22.92 -20.06
N LEU A 142 11.32 22.91 -21.35
CA LEU A 142 12.22 23.11 -22.47
C LEU A 142 11.98 24.51 -23.04
N ILE A 143 13.04 25.31 -23.10
CA ILE A 143 13.00 26.67 -23.64
C ILE A 143 13.71 26.65 -25.00
N HIS A 144 12.96 26.79 -26.08
CA HIS A 144 13.48 26.78 -27.45
C HIS A 144 13.80 28.21 -27.94
N ALA A 145 12.93 29.18 -27.59
CA ALA A 145 13.11 30.62 -27.82
C ALA A 145 12.30 31.43 -26.78
N GLN A 146 12.41 32.77 -26.80
CA GLN A 146 11.78 33.68 -25.82
C GLN A 146 10.26 33.49 -25.66
N ASP A 147 9.56 33.11 -26.74
CA ASP A 147 8.12 32.86 -26.77
C ASP A 147 7.77 31.42 -27.20
N ASP A 148 8.74 30.49 -27.11
CA ASP A 148 8.59 29.10 -27.54
C ASP A 148 9.10 28.15 -26.45
N HIS A 149 8.18 27.76 -25.58
CA HIS A 149 8.44 26.88 -24.44
C HIS A 149 7.57 25.63 -24.53
N GLU A 150 8.12 24.50 -24.11
CA GLU A 150 7.46 23.19 -24.09
C GLU A 150 7.62 22.57 -22.69
N ILE A 151 6.55 22.02 -22.13
CA ILE A 151 6.62 21.21 -20.92
C ILE A 151 6.45 19.76 -21.32
N VAL A 152 7.45 18.94 -21.01
CA VAL A 152 7.34 17.48 -21.11
C VAL A 152 7.07 16.93 -19.71
N ARG A 153 5.90 16.31 -19.54
CA ARG A 153 5.45 15.75 -18.26
C ARG A 153 5.01 14.32 -18.44
N ARG A 154 5.54 13.43 -17.59
CA ARG A 154 5.23 12.01 -17.61
C ARG A 154 5.18 11.47 -16.20
N PHE A 155 4.34 10.47 -16.01
CA PHE A 155 4.18 9.73 -14.77
C PHE A 155 4.27 8.24 -15.06
N SER A 156 4.72 7.44 -14.11
CA SER A 156 4.53 5.99 -14.15
C SER A 156 4.26 5.45 -12.76
N LEU A 157 3.44 4.41 -12.67
CA LEU A 157 3.13 3.72 -11.42
C LEU A 157 3.94 2.41 -11.35
N ASN A 158 4.65 2.17 -10.26
CA ASN A 158 5.37 0.92 -9.97
C ASN A 158 6.26 0.43 -11.12
N GLN A 159 7.02 1.34 -11.75
CA GLN A 159 7.86 1.06 -12.93
C GLN A 159 7.09 0.56 -14.17
N GLY A 160 5.77 0.78 -14.19
CA GLY A 160 4.90 0.55 -15.35
C GLY A 160 5.18 1.53 -16.50
N PRO A 161 4.36 1.49 -17.56
CA PRO A 161 4.52 2.36 -18.71
C PRO A 161 4.41 3.83 -18.30
N GLU A 162 5.21 4.68 -18.94
CA GLU A 162 5.07 6.13 -18.81
C GLU A 162 3.76 6.60 -19.48
N GLN A 163 3.10 7.55 -18.84
CA GLN A 163 1.88 8.18 -19.32
C GLN A 163 1.94 9.70 -19.11
N GLU A 164 1.25 10.45 -19.97
CA GLU A 164 1.12 11.92 -19.84
C GLU A 164 -0.02 12.33 -18.92
N SER A 165 -0.96 11.42 -18.64
CA SER A 165 -2.07 11.63 -17.70
C SER A 165 -1.56 11.77 -16.27
N ASP A 166 -2.03 12.82 -15.58
CA ASP A 166 -1.78 13.06 -14.16
C ASP A 166 -2.66 12.20 -13.24
N LEU A 167 -3.69 11.54 -13.78
CA LEU A 167 -4.48 10.52 -13.09
C LEU A 167 -3.86 9.13 -13.26
N LEU A 168 -3.54 8.49 -12.14
CA LEU A 168 -3.13 7.09 -12.04
C LEU A 168 -4.18 6.29 -11.25
N THR A 169 -4.34 5.01 -11.57
CA THR A 169 -5.19 4.10 -10.81
C THR A 169 -4.33 3.06 -10.11
N VAL A 170 -4.47 2.97 -8.79
CA VAL A 170 -3.88 1.92 -7.96
C VAL A 170 -4.99 0.93 -7.63
N THR A 171 -4.78 -0.34 -7.98
CA THR A 171 -5.67 -1.43 -7.54
C THR A 171 -5.13 -2.00 -6.22
N ARG A 172 -5.96 -1.97 -5.17
CA ARG A 172 -5.63 -2.53 -3.86
C ARG A 172 -6.68 -3.55 -3.43
N ALA A 173 -6.34 -4.43 -2.50
CA ALA A 173 -7.37 -5.12 -1.74
C ALA A 173 -8.09 -4.08 -0.87
N ALA A 174 -9.42 -4.19 -0.74
CA ALA A 174 -10.17 -3.36 0.18
C ALA A 174 -9.57 -3.47 1.60
N GLY A 175 -9.48 -2.32 2.26
CA GLY A 175 -8.74 -2.12 3.48
C GLY A 175 -9.41 -2.78 4.67
N ASP A 176 -8.97 -4.00 4.98
CA ASP A 176 -8.85 -4.57 6.34
C ASP A 176 -8.09 -5.91 6.32
N THR A 177 -7.41 -6.25 5.20
CA THR A 177 -6.63 -7.48 5.11
C THR A 177 -5.21 -7.20 5.60
N PRO A 178 -4.75 -7.80 6.72
CA PRO A 178 -3.36 -7.71 7.13
C PRO A 178 -2.45 -8.16 5.99
N VAL A 179 -1.29 -7.51 5.82
CA VAL A 179 -0.29 -7.93 4.83
C VAL A 179 0.28 -9.28 5.27
N LEU A 180 -0.41 -10.34 4.91
CA LEU A 180 -0.03 -11.73 5.20
C LEU A 180 0.93 -12.23 4.13
N ASN A 181 0.67 -11.86 2.87
CA ASN A 181 1.45 -12.30 1.73
C ASN A 181 2.79 -11.55 1.67
N GLY A 182 3.89 -12.30 1.64
CA GLY A 182 5.25 -11.78 1.55
C GLY A 182 5.79 -11.17 2.84
N ALA A 183 4.98 -11.01 3.89
CA ALA A 183 5.42 -10.46 5.17
C ALA A 183 6.23 -11.48 5.98
N PRO A 184 7.38 -11.07 6.57
CA PRO A 184 8.13 -11.91 7.49
C PRO A 184 7.51 -11.85 8.90
N TRP A 185 7.22 -13.02 9.46
CA TRP A 185 6.69 -13.15 10.82
C TRP A 185 7.67 -13.93 11.68
N GLN A 186 7.76 -13.61 12.96
CA GLN A 186 8.54 -14.37 13.93
C GLN A 186 7.64 -14.90 15.04
N LEU A 187 7.78 -16.17 15.37
CA LEU A 187 7.06 -16.78 16.49
C LEU A 187 7.64 -16.33 17.82
N ASP A 188 6.80 -15.77 18.68
CA ASP A 188 7.17 -15.36 20.04
C ASP A 188 6.79 -16.42 21.07
N ASP A 189 5.66 -17.09 20.84
CA ASP A 189 5.11 -18.09 21.75
C ASP A 189 4.59 -19.32 21.00
N VAL A 190 4.79 -20.48 21.60
CA VAL A 190 4.27 -21.77 21.14
C VAL A 190 3.66 -22.49 22.33
N SER A 191 2.34 -22.57 22.34
CA SER A 191 1.57 -23.13 23.45
C SER A 191 0.79 -24.37 23.01
N PRO A 192 0.89 -25.52 23.72
CA PRO A 192 0.09 -26.70 23.40
C PRO A 192 -1.38 -26.48 23.79
N VAL A 193 -2.30 -27.03 22.98
CA VAL A 193 -3.74 -27.07 23.29
C VAL A 193 -4.21 -28.52 23.16
N VAL A 194 -4.59 -29.12 24.29
CA VAL A 194 -4.90 -30.55 24.39
C VAL A 194 -6.16 -30.77 25.22
N ASP A 195 -7.14 -31.44 24.63
CA ASP A 195 -8.31 -32.03 25.31
C ASP A 195 -8.35 -33.52 24.95
N ALA A 196 -7.78 -34.34 25.83
CA ALA A 196 -7.66 -35.78 25.63
C ALA A 196 -7.48 -36.51 26.98
N THR A 197 -7.75 -37.83 26.99
CA THR A 197 -7.49 -38.69 28.14
C THR A 197 -5.99 -38.81 28.48
N LEU A 198 -5.13 -38.75 27.45
CA LEU A 198 -3.66 -38.79 27.56
C LEU A 198 -3.03 -37.41 27.36
N ALA A 199 -3.54 -36.41 28.07
CA ALA A 199 -3.13 -35.01 27.86
C ALA A 199 -1.62 -34.78 28.06
N ASP A 200 -1.02 -35.42 29.07
CA ASP A 200 0.41 -35.27 29.37
C ASP A 200 1.29 -35.88 28.28
N GLU A 201 0.99 -37.10 27.81
CA GLU A 201 1.76 -37.78 26.77
C GLU A 201 1.68 -37.06 25.41
N ILE A 202 0.50 -36.53 25.09
CA ILE A 202 0.29 -35.74 23.87
C ILE A 202 1.07 -34.43 23.97
N THR A 203 0.99 -33.72 25.11
CA THR A 203 1.75 -32.49 25.35
C THR A 203 3.26 -32.71 25.21
N ASP A 204 3.78 -33.80 25.78
CA ASP A 204 5.20 -34.20 25.65
C ASP A 204 5.60 -34.53 24.20
N SER A 205 4.65 -34.97 23.38
CA SER A 205 4.87 -35.25 21.96
C SER A 205 4.87 -33.97 21.13
N LEU A 206 3.94 -33.06 21.41
CA LEU A 206 3.85 -31.75 20.77
C LEU A 206 5.11 -30.90 21.02
N ALA A 207 5.67 -30.96 22.23
CA ALA A 207 6.90 -30.24 22.58
C ALA A 207 8.14 -30.68 21.78
N LYS A 208 8.10 -31.83 21.10
CA LYS A 208 9.19 -32.36 20.27
C LYS A 208 9.04 -31.99 18.79
N LEU A 209 7.91 -31.40 18.40
CA LEU A 209 7.69 -30.99 17.03
C LEU A 209 8.59 -29.79 16.67
N PRO A 210 8.99 -29.66 15.40
CA PRO A 210 9.78 -28.52 14.94
C PRO A 210 9.01 -27.20 15.07
N PHE A 211 9.72 -26.08 14.94
CA PHE A 211 9.19 -24.71 14.91
C PHE A 211 8.75 -24.18 16.29
N GLY A 212 9.74 -23.93 17.15
CA GLY A 212 9.54 -23.30 18.45
C GLY A 212 9.61 -21.77 18.39
N ALA A 213 9.61 -21.12 19.55
CA ALA A 213 9.82 -19.68 19.64
C ALA A 213 11.14 -19.25 18.96
N GLY A 214 11.12 -18.09 18.31
CA GLY A 214 12.19 -17.54 17.49
C GLY A 214 12.22 -18.02 16.04
N THR A 215 11.41 -19.04 15.68
CA THR A 215 11.24 -19.48 14.30
C THR A 215 10.52 -18.41 13.48
N GLY A 216 11.11 -18.04 12.34
CA GLY A 216 10.48 -17.16 11.36
C GLY A 216 9.59 -17.95 10.40
N PHE A 217 8.55 -17.33 9.86
CA PHE A 217 7.75 -17.90 8.79
C PHE A 217 7.26 -16.84 7.81
N ARG A 218 6.97 -17.28 6.59
CA ARG A 218 6.53 -16.42 5.49
C ARG A 218 5.51 -17.16 4.63
N LEU A 219 4.43 -16.46 4.29
CA LEU A 219 3.41 -16.91 3.35
C LEU A 219 3.66 -16.23 2.01
N GLU A 220 3.73 -16.96 0.91
CA GLU A 220 3.89 -16.38 -0.42
C GLU A 220 2.83 -16.92 -1.40
N PHE A 221 2.06 -16.01 -2.00
CA PHE A 221 1.06 -16.30 -3.02
C PHE A 221 1.41 -15.57 -4.33
N PRO A 222 1.43 -16.26 -5.49
CA PRO A 222 1.99 -15.73 -6.74
C PRO A 222 1.38 -14.42 -7.28
N ASP A 223 0.13 -14.14 -6.96
CA ASP A 223 -0.66 -13.03 -7.49
C ASP A 223 -1.00 -11.97 -6.43
N GLY A 224 -0.40 -12.06 -5.24
CA GLY A 224 -0.72 -11.13 -4.15
C GLY A 224 -1.96 -11.54 -3.34
N ARG A 225 -2.88 -12.32 -3.93
CA ARG A 225 -4.21 -12.62 -3.39
C ARG A 225 -4.18 -13.92 -2.58
N ILE A 226 -5.12 -14.05 -1.66
CA ILE A 226 -5.33 -15.26 -0.86
C ILE A 226 -6.78 -15.70 -1.06
N GLU A 227 -6.99 -16.74 -1.85
CA GLU A 227 -8.31 -17.25 -2.20
C GLU A 227 -8.45 -18.75 -1.92
N ALA A 228 -9.67 -19.20 -1.65
CA ALA A 228 -9.94 -20.63 -1.48
C ALA A 228 -9.65 -21.41 -2.77
N GLY A 229 -8.93 -22.52 -2.66
CA GLY A 229 -8.46 -23.34 -3.78
C GLY A 229 -7.12 -22.91 -4.38
N GLN A 230 -6.57 -21.77 -3.95
CA GLN A 230 -5.27 -21.30 -4.38
C GLN A 230 -4.14 -22.09 -3.70
N THR A 231 -3.01 -22.22 -4.41
CA THR A 231 -1.76 -22.73 -3.84
C THR A 231 -0.76 -21.60 -3.61
N GLY A 232 -0.09 -21.66 -2.47
CA GLY A 232 0.98 -20.75 -2.08
C GLY A 232 2.17 -21.52 -1.54
N THR A 233 3.14 -20.81 -0.99
CA THR A 233 4.30 -21.37 -0.32
C THR A 233 4.32 -20.95 1.15
N LEU A 234 4.49 -21.93 2.04
CA LEU A 234 4.85 -21.69 3.44
C LEU A 234 6.36 -21.90 3.59
N ALA A 235 7.09 -20.82 3.89
CA ALA A 235 8.48 -20.91 4.29
C ALA A 235 8.57 -20.85 5.82
N ILE A 236 9.35 -21.73 6.41
CA ILE A 236 9.66 -21.72 7.84
C ILE A 236 11.18 -21.70 8.02
N THR A 237 11.67 -20.74 8.79
CA THR A 237 13.08 -20.48 9.03
C THR A 237 13.40 -20.66 10.51
N SER A 238 14.23 -21.65 10.83
CA SER A 238 14.69 -21.90 12.19
C SER A 238 15.62 -20.77 12.67
N PRO A 239 15.80 -20.58 13.99
CA PRO A 239 16.69 -19.55 14.54
C PRO A 239 18.16 -19.65 14.08
N ASP A 240 18.59 -20.82 13.62
CA ASP A 240 19.93 -21.06 13.08
C ASP A 240 20.07 -20.66 11.60
N GLY A 241 19.00 -20.14 10.99
CA GLY A 241 18.93 -19.74 9.58
C GLY A 241 18.54 -20.86 8.62
N THR A 242 18.28 -22.08 9.11
CA THR A 242 17.83 -23.18 8.26
C THR A 242 16.37 -22.96 7.84
N SER A 243 16.14 -22.83 6.53
CA SER A 243 14.79 -22.67 5.97
C SER A 243 14.31 -23.95 5.30
N VAL A 244 13.06 -24.31 5.57
CA VAL A 244 12.28 -25.31 4.83
C VAL A 244 11.09 -24.63 4.17
N GLN A 245 10.66 -25.15 3.02
CA GLN A 245 9.51 -24.64 2.28
C GLN A 245 8.57 -25.78 1.92
N SER A 246 7.28 -25.49 1.95
CA SER A 246 6.23 -26.41 1.55
C SER A 246 5.19 -25.70 0.69
N GLU A 247 4.64 -26.42 -0.28
CA GLU A 247 3.42 -25.99 -0.95
C GLU A 247 2.28 -26.03 0.06
N MET A 248 1.52 -24.93 0.13
CA MET A 248 0.31 -24.86 0.92
C MET A 248 -0.91 -24.74 0.02
N THR A 249 -1.98 -25.45 0.37
CA THR A 249 -3.27 -25.33 -0.31
C THR A 249 -4.25 -24.62 0.59
N VAL A 250 -4.81 -23.51 0.13
CA VAL A 250 -5.85 -22.75 0.83
C VAL A 250 -7.18 -23.46 0.63
N LYS A 251 -7.84 -23.84 1.73
CA LYS A 251 -9.16 -24.48 1.70
C LYS A 251 -10.28 -23.47 1.88
N GLN A 252 -10.04 -22.43 2.67
CA GLN A 252 -11.03 -21.41 2.99
C GLN A 252 -10.35 -20.12 3.41
N VAL A 253 -11.01 -19.01 3.12
CA VAL A 253 -10.66 -17.67 3.56
C VAL A 253 -11.93 -16.98 4.04
N LEU A 254 -11.86 -16.30 5.19
CA LEU A 254 -12.91 -15.44 5.73
C LEU A 254 -12.25 -14.15 6.22
N SER A 255 -12.66 -13.00 5.69
CA SER A 255 -12.21 -11.65 6.08
C SER A 255 -13.32 -10.90 6.82
N GLU A 256 -13.02 -9.75 7.44
CA GLU A 256 -14.01 -8.90 8.10
C GLU A 256 -15.13 -8.41 7.16
N GLU A 257 -14.83 -8.26 5.86
CA GLU A 257 -15.83 -8.06 4.79
C GLU A 257 -16.94 -9.13 4.81
N ASN A 258 -16.63 -10.34 5.31
CA ASN A 258 -17.57 -11.42 5.53
C ASN A 258 -18.08 -11.38 6.98
N PHE A 259 -18.81 -10.32 7.34
CA PHE A 259 -19.31 -9.89 8.67
C PHE A 259 -20.05 -10.94 9.55
N ASN A 260 -19.79 -12.24 9.43
CA ASN A 260 -20.26 -13.34 10.26
C ASN A 260 -19.38 -14.59 10.10
N PHE A 261 -18.10 -14.58 10.54
CA PHE A 261 -17.35 -15.84 10.71
C PHE A 261 -18.22 -16.89 11.41
N TYR A 262 -18.89 -16.54 12.50
CA TYR A 262 -19.79 -17.45 13.22
C TYR A 262 -21.01 -17.98 12.44
N ARG A 263 -21.44 -17.33 11.34
CA ARG A 263 -22.50 -17.90 10.47
C ARG A 263 -21.93 -18.78 9.37
N GLN A 264 -20.70 -18.53 8.94
CA GLN A 264 -20.08 -19.20 7.79
C GLN A 264 -19.14 -20.34 8.18
N ALA A 265 -18.56 -20.27 9.38
CA ALA A 265 -17.67 -21.27 9.93
C ALA A 265 -18.42 -22.55 10.31
N SER A 266 -17.78 -23.69 10.09
CA SER A 266 -18.28 -24.98 10.59
C SER A 266 -18.18 -25.03 12.12
N ASP A 267 -18.86 -26.00 12.73
CA ASP A 267 -18.79 -26.18 14.18
C ASP A 267 -17.37 -26.60 14.62
N GLU A 268 -16.63 -27.35 13.80
CA GLU A 268 -15.22 -27.65 14.08
C GLU A 268 -14.36 -26.37 14.10
N GLN A 269 -14.62 -25.42 13.20
CA GLN A 269 -13.88 -24.17 13.11
C GLN A 269 -14.19 -23.22 14.27
N LYS A 270 -15.44 -23.20 14.74
CA LYS A 270 -15.81 -22.47 15.95
C LYS A 270 -15.18 -23.09 17.19
N ALA A 271 -15.15 -24.42 17.27
CA ALA A 271 -14.45 -25.10 18.35
C ALA A 271 -12.97 -24.73 18.37
N VAL A 272 -12.32 -24.59 17.21
CA VAL A 272 -10.93 -24.08 17.14
C VAL A 272 -10.79 -22.71 17.77
N TYR A 273 -11.68 -21.77 17.42
CA TYR A 273 -11.69 -20.44 18.00
C TYR A 273 -11.90 -20.46 19.52
N GLU A 274 -12.85 -21.26 19.99
CA GLU A 274 -13.21 -21.35 21.42
C GLU A 274 -12.12 -22.04 22.25
N ASP A 275 -11.58 -23.16 21.77
CA ASP A 275 -10.53 -23.94 22.46
C ASP A 275 -9.23 -23.16 22.59
N TYR A 276 -8.93 -22.28 21.62
CA TYR A 276 -7.70 -21.50 21.57
C TYR A 276 -7.88 -20.09 22.14
N GLU A 277 -9.07 -19.75 22.64
CA GLU A 277 -9.43 -18.45 23.20
C GLU A 277 -9.00 -17.28 22.30
N ILE A 278 -9.20 -17.42 20.98
CA ILE A 278 -8.78 -16.41 20.00
C ILE A 278 -9.55 -15.09 20.27
N PRO A 279 -8.88 -13.92 20.31
CA PRO A 279 -9.54 -12.63 20.45
C PRO A 279 -10.31 -12.22 19.19
N TYR A 280 -10.60 -10.93 19.07
CA TYR A 280 -11.07 -10.34 17.82
C TYR A 280 -10.04 -10.55 16.69
N PHE A 281 -10.49 -11.08 15.55
CA PHE A 281 -9.66 -11.28 14.38
C PHE A 281 -10.33 -10.72 13.13
N TYR A 282 -9.51 -10.22 12.20
CA TYR A 282 -9.94 -9.58 10.95
C TYR A 282 -9.89 -10.53 9.76
N PHE A 283 -9.12 -11.61 9.91
CA PHE A 283 -8.87 -12.57 8.85
C PHE A 283 -8.74 -13.97 9.43
N TYR A 284 -9.30 -14.93 8.71
CA TYR A 284 -9.16 -16.35 8.93
C TYR A 284 -8.83 -17.05 7.62
N MET A 285 -7.85 -17.95 7.66
CA MET A 285 -7.54 -18.86 6.56
C MET A 285 -7.37 -20.28 7.08
N LEU A 286 -8.01 -21.23 6.40
CA LEU A 286 -7.75 -22.65 6.58
C LEU A 286 -6.81 -23.12 5.46
N CYS A 287 -5.67 -23.70 5.79
CA CYS A 287 -4.77 -24.27 4.81
C CYS A 287 -4.18 -25.62 5.24
N GLU A 288 -3.67 -26.35 4.26
CA GLU A 288 -2.93 -27.61 4.45
C GLU A 288 -1.51 -27.45 3.89
N ALA A 289 -0.51 -27.93 4.63
CA ALA A 289 0.90 -27.94 4.20
C ALA A 289 1.65 -29.16 4.78
N ALA A 290 2.70 -29.63 4.10
CA ALA A 290 3.48 -30.81 4.49
C ALA A 290 4.99 -30.57 4.43
N PHE A 291 5.72 -30.83 5.52
CA PHE A 291 7.16 -30.53 5.62
C PHE A 291 8.02 -31.80 5.66
N GLY A 292 8.39 -32.33 4.48
CA GLY A 292 9.45 -33.34 4.30
C GLY A 292 9.22 -34.73 4.94
N GLU A 293 10.16 -35.66 4.72
CA GLU A 293 10.01 -37.12 4.93
C GLU A 293 9.72 -37.61 6.37
N ALA A 294 9.68 -36.73 7.38
CA ALA A 294 9.31 -37.09 8.76
C ALA A 294 7.80 -36.94 9.04
N ASP A 295 7.05 -36.41 8.07
CA ASP A 295 5.71 -35.86 8.25
C ASP A 295 4.88 -36.10 6.97
N ASP A 296 4.69 -37.38 6.61
CA ASP A 296 4.06 -37.83 5.36
C ASP A 296 2.59 -37.38 5.20
N ALA A 297 1.96 -36.86 6.26
CA ALA A 297 0.60 -36.38 6.25
C ALA A 297 0.55 -34.85 6.24
N PRO A 298 -0.21 -34.23 5.31
CA PRO A 298 -0.43 -32.79 5.35
C PRO A 298 -1.06 -32.40 6.69
N ARG A 299 -0.51 -31.35 7.31
CA ARG A 299 -1.02 -30.76 8.55
C ARG A 299 -2.02 -29.67 8.22
N THR A 300 -3.03 -29.55 9.06
CA THR A 300 -4.03 -28.50 8.96
C THR A 300 -3.60 -27.29 9.79
N TYR A 301 -3.65 -26.11 9.19
CA TYR A 301 -3.37 -24.86 9.85
C TYR A 301 -4.59 -23.94 9.77
N HIS A 302 -5.01 -23.42 10.92
CA HIS A 302 -5.94 -22.31 11.01
C HIS A 302 -5.14 -21.05 11.30
N VAL A 303 -5.14 -20.12 10.35
CA VAL A 303 -4.37 -18.88 10.41
C VAL A 303 -5.32 -17.74 10.72
N PHE A 304 -5.03 -16.99 11.78
CA PHE A 304 -5.83 -15.86 12.25
C PHE A 304 -4.97 -14.61 12.29
N ALA A 305 -5.46 -13.51 11.71
CA ALA A 305 -4.88 -12.21 11.99
C ALA A 305 -5.68 -11.51 13.08
N VAL A 306 -5.09 -11.44 14.25
CA VAL A 306 -5.72 -11.05 15.51
C VAL A 306 -5.42 -9.59 15.81
N ARG A 307 -6.44 -8.84 16.22
CA ARG A 307 -6.27 -7.44 16.64
C ARG A 307 -5.56 -7.35 17.99
N THR A 308 -4.60 -6.45 18.10
CA THR A 308 -3.94 -6.09 19.35
C THR A 308 -4.11 -4.61 19.68
N ASP A 309 -3.93 -4.27 20.95
CA ASP A 309 -3.99 -2.88 21.44
C ASP A 309 -2.64 -2.14 21.35
N ALA A 310 -1.58 -2.83 20.89
CA ALA A 310 -0.22 -2.31 20.84
C ALA A 310 0.35 -2.44 19.42
N GLU A 311 1.21 -1.51 18.99
CA GLU A 311 1.82 -1.58 17.66
C GLU A 311 2.83 -2.73 17.53
N PRO A 312 2.81 -3.47 16.40
CA PRO A 312 1.83 -3.39 15.31
C PRO A 312 0.46 -3.90 15.77
N TYR A 313 -0.62 -3.21 15.39
CA TYR A 313 -2.02 -3.46 15.83
C TYR A 313 -2.59 -4.86 15.48
N TYR A 314 -1.75 -5.76 14.96
CA TYR A 314 -2.10 -7.10 14.55
C TYR A 314 -1.00 -8.10 14.91
N GLU A 315 -1.41 -9.27 15.38
CA GLU A 315 -0.59 -10.47 15.51
C GLU A 315 -1.09 -11.56 14.56
N LEU A 316 -0.20 -12.47 14.18
CA LEU A 316 -0.56 -13.62 13.37
C LEU A 316 -0.51 -14.89 14.21
N TRP A 317 -1.66 -15.53 14.39
CA TRP A 317 -1.81 -16.73 15.18
C TRP A 317 -2.07 -17.92 14.25
N LEU A 318 -1.26 -18.97 14.39
CA LEU A 318 -1.41 -20.20 13.63
C LEU A 318 -1.77 -21.31 14.60
N CYS A 319 -2.95 -21.90 14.44
CA CYS A 319 -3.31 -23.13 15.12
C CYS A 319 -2.94 -24.30 14.22
N GLU A 320 -1.92 -25.05 14.61
CA GLU A 320 -1.57 -26.31 13.97
C GLU A 320 -2.43 -27.43 14.59
N ASP A 321 -3.41 -27.90 13.82
CA ASP A 321 -4.34 -28.94 14.25
C ASP A 321 -3.79 -30.33 13.89
N LEU A 322 -3.50 -31.12 14.92
CA LEU A 322 -2.96 -32.47 14.82
C LEU A 322 -3.93 -33.51 15.40
N THR A 323 -5.19 -33.12 15.62
CA THR A 323 -6.19 -33.95 16.30
C THR A 323 -6.39 -35.28 15.58
N ALA A 324 -6.54 -35.26 14.25
CA ALA A 324 -6.69 -36.47 13.44
C ALA A 324 -5.46 -37.40 13.53
N SER A 325 -4.25 -36.81 13.57
CA SER A 325 -3.00 -37.56 13.71
C SER A 325 -2.91 -38.28 15.05
N PHE A 326 -3.28 -37.61 16.15
CA PHE A 326 -3.28 -38.20 17.48
C PHE A 326 -4.42 -39.20 17.69
N GLN A 327 -5.60 -38.98 17.09
CA GLN A 327 -6.68 -39.98 17.05
C GLN A 327 -6.24 -41.27 16.33
N ALA A 328 -5.48 -41.14 15.24
CA ALA A 328 -4.95 -42.29 14.52
C ALA A 328 -3.85 -43.03 15.33
N LEU A 329 -3.05 -42.30 16.10
CA LEU A 329 -2.00 -42.86 16.94
C LEU A 329 -2.56 -43.55 18.20
N TYR A 330 -3.64 -43.02 18.77
CA TYR A 330 -4.29 -43.50 19.98
C TYR A 330 -5.77 -43.86 19.74
N PRO A 331 -6.05 -44.91 18.93
CA PRO A 331 -7.42 -45.21 18.49
C PRO A 331 -8.36 -45.68 19.60
N ASP A 332 -7.83 -46.11 20.75
CA ASP A 332 -8.60 -46.58 21.91
C ASP A 332 -8.84 -45.47 22.95
N GLU A 333 -8.26 -44.29 22.75
CA GLU A 333 -8.31 -43.16 23.68
C GLU A 333 -9.26 -42.07 23.17
N THR A 334 -9.71 -41.19 24.07
CA THR A 334 -10.51 -40.03 23.67
C THR A 334 -9.57 -38.86 23.41
N VAL A 335 -9.49 -38.43 22.14
CA VAL A 335 -8.73 -37.24 21.71
C VAL A 335 -9.72 -36.30 21.01
N ASN A 336 -10.21 -35.30 21.75
CA ASN A 336 -11.11 -34.28 21.20
C ASN A 336 -10.31 -33.16 20.53
N ARG A 337 -9.14 -32.83 21.10
CA ARG A 337 -8.27 -31.77 20.61
C ARG A 337 -6.81 -32.09 20.87
N ALA A 338 -5.96 -31.94 19.86
CA ALA A 338 -4.51 -31.98 20.03
C ALA A 338 -3.84 -31.09 18.98
N GLY A 339 -3.16 -30.03 19.42
CA GLY A 339 -2.48 -29.10 18.52
C GLY A 339 -1.61 -28.09 19.24
N ARG A 340 -1.06 -27.14 18.47
CA ARG A 340 -0.24 -26.05 18.98
C ARG A 340 -0.79 -24.72 18.51
N LEU A 341 -0.81 -23.74 19.41
CA LEU A 341 -1.00 -22.33 19.10
C LEU A 341 0.38 -21.69 18.93
N LEU A 342 0.67 -21.23 17.72
CA LEU A 342 1.90 -20.52 17.39
C LEU A 342 1.53 -19.04 17.21
N LYS A 343 2.00 -18.17 18.11
CA LYS A 343 1.75 -16.73 18.04
C LYS A 343 2.98 -16.05 17.45
N GLY A 344 2.77 -15.24 16.43
CA GLY A 344 3.85 -14.50 15.80
C GLY A 344 3.55 -13.02 15.62
N GLN A 345 4.62 -12.24 15.66
CA GLN A 345 4.64 -10.81 15.40
C GLN A 345 5.25 -10.51 14.03
N LEU A 346 4.77 -9.42 13.43
CA LEU A 346 5.30 -8.91 12.18
C LEU A 346 6.70 -8.36 12.41
N LEU A 347 7.68 -8.81 11.63
CA LEU A 347 8.98 -8.18 11.60
C LEU A 347 8.90 -6.94 10.72
N LEU A 348 8.72 -5.78 11.36
CA LEU A 348 8.88 -4.50 10.69
C LEU A 348 10.35 -4.33 10.30
N ALA A 349 10.61 -4.00 9.04
CA ALA A 349 11.96 -3.66 8.61
C ALA A 349 12.44 -2.43 9.41
N GLU A 350 13.57 -2.57 10.11
CA GLU A 350 14.25 -1.45 10.80
C GLU A 350 14.74 -0.37 9.84
#